data_AF-A0A2L2T607-F1
#
_entry.id   AF-A0A2L2T607-F1
#
_cell.length_a   1.000
_cell.length_b   1.000
_cell.length_c   1.000
_cell.angle_alpha   90.00
_cell.angle_beta   90.00
_cell.angle_gamma   90.00
#
_symmetry.space_group_name_H-M   'P 1'
#
loop_
_entity.id
_entity.type
_entity.pdbx_description
1 polymer ?
#
loop_
_entity_poly.entity_id
_entity_poly.type
_entity_poly.pdbx_seq_one_letter_code
_entity_poly.pdbx_strand_id
1 'polypeptide(L)'
;MSSSEPSFKIGLLDTPEEVAKKLKKAVCVPREVEGNGIIAFVEHVIFRILALKGAAEFVVEQQHGESLVYQDITKLKQDHEQDILAPQAIKPALIRTVNELLKPIREEFETSEEWQ
;
A
#
# COMPACT_ATOMS: atom_id res chain seq x y z
N MET A 1 0.34 -15.29 6.06
CA MET A 1 1.68 -14.99 5.50
C MET A 1 2.71 -15.80 6.27
N SER A 2 3.56 -16.58 5.58
CA SER A 2 4.63 -17.38 6.19
C SER A 2 5.94 -16.61 6.17
N SER A 3 6.74 -16.69 7.24
CA SER A 3 8.06 -16.04 7.36
C SER A 3 9.13 -16.61 6.42
N SER A 4 8.81 -17.65 5.65
CA SER A 4 9.75 -18.43 4.84
C SER A 4 10.33 -17.67 3.64
N GLU A 5 9.66 -16.62 3.14
CA GLU A 5 10.14 -15.87 1.98
C GLU A 5 10.28 -14.37 2.28
N PRO A 6 11.51 -13.87 2.50
CA PRO A 6 11.78 -12.49 2.90
C PRO A 6 11.25 -11.42 1.95
N SER A 7 11.03 -11.76 0.67
CA SER A 7 10.51 -10.86 -0.35
C SER A 7 9.02 -10.56 -0.26
N PHE A 8 8.26 -11.36 0.51
CA PHE A 8 6.80 -11.23 0.60
C PHE A 8 6.32 -10.52 1.86
N LYS A 9 7.24 -10.13 2.75
CA LYS A 9 6.94 -9.37 3.97
C LYS A 9 7.47 -7.95 3.87
N ILE A 10 6.65 -6.97 4.23
CA ILE A 10 7.12 -5.59 4.46
C ILE A 10 7.58 -5.50 5.92
N GLY A 11 8.86 -5.24 6.11
CA GLY A 11 9.45 -4.97 7.42
C GLY A 11 9.21 -3.53 7.85
N LEU A 12 9.08 -3.29 9.16
CA LEU A 12 8.91 -1.94 9.70
C LEU A 12 10.12 -1.03 9.41
N LEU A 13 11.30 -1.64 9.37
CA LEU A 13 12.58 -0.97 9.08
C LEU A 13 13.05 -1.17 7.63
N ASP A 14 12.24 -1.78 6.76
CA ASP A 14 12.56 -1.85 5.33
C ASP A 14 12.79 -0.42 4.82
N THR A 15 13.80 -0.19 4.02
CA THR A 15 14.05 1.11 3.37
C THR A 15 12.94 1.42 2.34
N PRO A 16 12.79 2.70 1.91
CA PRO A 16 11.84 3.05 0.86
C PRO A 16 11.99 2.23 -0.43
N GLU A 17 13.23 1.92 -0.79
CA GLU A 17 13.56 1.15 -1.98
C GLU A 17 13.15 -0.32 -1.83
N GLU A 18 13.36 -0.91 -0.66
CA GLU A 18 12.95 -2.29 -0.36
C GLU A 18 11.43 -2.45 -0.39
N VAL A 19 10.70 -1.51 0.23
CA VAL A 19 9.23 -1.47 0.16
C VAL A 19 8.77 -1.40 -1.30
N ALA A 20 9.36 -0.50 -2.09
CA ALA A 20 9.04 -0.35 -3.50
C ALA A 20 9.34 -1.63 -4.28
N LYS A 21 10.48 -2.28 -4.04
CA LYS A 21 10.89 -3.52 -4.71
C LYS A 21 9.93 -4.67 -4.39
N LYS A 22 9.52 -4.81 -3.13
CA LYS A 22 8.60 -5.88 -2.67
C LYS A 22 7.19 -5.67 -3.24
N LEU A 23 6.64 -4.46 -3.15
CA LEU A 23 5.30 -4.16 -3.69
C LEU A 23 5.25 -4.17 -5.23
N LYS A 24 6.33 -3.81 -5.92
CA LYS A 24 6.41 -3.97 -7.39
C LYS A 24 6.32 -5.43 -7.80
N LYS A 25 6.99 -6.33 -7.07
CA LYS A 25 6.98 -7.78 -7.29
C LYS A 25 5.69 -8.48 -6.87
N ALA A 26 4.94 -7.90 -5.93
CA ALA A 26 3.68 -8.47 -5.47
C ALA A 26 2.71 -8.67 -6.65
N VAL A 27 2.06 -9.84 -6.69
CA VAL A 27 1.09 -10.16 -7.73
C VAL A 27 -0.16 -9.29 -7.54
N CYS A 28 -0.62 -8.68 -8.62
CA CYS A 28 -1.84 -7.90 -8.67
C CYS A 28 -2.45 -8.13 -10.06
N VAL A 29 -3.37 -9.08 -10.14
CA VAL A 29 -4.01 -9.48 -11.40
C VAL A 29 -5.07 -8.43 -11.75
N PRO A 30 -5.12 -7.91 -12.99
CA PRO A 30 -6.15 -6.96 -13.39
C PRO A 30 -7.56 -7.54 -13.21
N ARG A 31 -8.49 -6.71 -12.72
CA ARG A 31 -9.91 -7.05 -12.54
C ARG A 31 -10.21 -8.18 -11.55
N GLU A 32 -9.20 -8.67 -10.83
CA GLU A 32 -9.35 -9.74 -9.84
C GLU A 32 -9.16 -9.18 -8.43
N VAL A 33 -10.23 -9.24 -7.64
CA VAL A 33 -10.25 -8.76 -6.27
C VAL A 33 -9.97 -9.87 -5.27
N GLU A 34 -10.55 -11.05 -5.49
CA GLU A 34 -10.37 -12.20 -4.61
C GLU A 34 -8.93 -12.72 -4.68
N GLY A 35 -8.31 -13.00 -3.52
CA GLY A 35 -6.92 -13.43 -3.46
C GLY A 35 -5.87 -12.35 -3.80
N ASN A 36 -6.29 -11.12 -4.16
CA ASN A 36 -5.37 -10.05 -4.50
C ASN A 36 -4.76 -9.39 -3.25
N GLY A 37 -3.51 -9.76 -2.96
CA GLY A 37 -2.80 -9.29 -1.77
C GLY A 37 -2.62 -7.78 -1.70
N ILE A 38 -2.56 -7.08 -2.84
CA ILE A 38 -2.46 -5.60 -2.86
C ILE A 38 -3.77 -4.98 -2.36
N ILE A 39 -4.91 -5.46 -2.86
CA ILE A 39 -6.23 -4.94 -2.48
C ILE A 39 -6.53 -5.27 -1.02
N ALA A 40 -6.24 -6.50 -0.59
CA ALA A 40 -6.38 -6.91 0.81
C ALA A 40 -5.52 -6.04 1.75
N PHE A 41 -4.30 -5.66 1.33
CA PHE A 41 -3.45 -4.77 2.11
C PHE A 41 -4.04 -3.36 2.23
N VAL A 42 -4.59 -2.82 1.13
CA VAL A 42 -5.27 -1.52 1.16
C VAL A 42 -6.49 -1.56 2.10
N GLU A 43 -7.32 -2.61 2.00
CA GLU A 43 -8.50 -2.83 2.85
C GLU A 43 -8.18 -2.94 4.33
N HIS A 44 -7.27 -3.83 4.69
CA HIS A 44 -7.06 -4.23 6.07
C HIS A 44 -5.99 -3.43 6.80
N VAL A 45 -5.09 -2.76 6.07
CA VAL A 45 -4.01 -1.97 6.66
C VAL A 45 -4.22 -0.49 6.39
N ILE A 46 -4.25 -0.09 5.12
CA ILE A 46 -4.26 1.33 4.75
C ILE A 46 -5.54 2.03 5.23
N PHE A 47 -6.72 1.51 4.84
CA PHE A 47 -7.99 2.11 5.26
C PHE A 47 -8.18 2.11 6.77
N ARG A 48 -7.69 1.07 7.48
CA ARG A 48 -7.76 1.00 8.94
C ARG A 48 -6.92 2.09 9.60
N ILE A 49 -5.70 2.32 9.12
CA ILE A 49 -4.83 3.37 9.68
C ILE A 49 -5.34 4.77 9.32
N LEU A 50 -5.79 4.95 8.08
CA LEU A 50 -6.38 6.21 7.62
C LEU A 50 -7.60 6.60 8.46
N ALA A 51 -8.48 5.64 8.76
CA ALA A 51 -9.60 5.84 9.67
C ALA A 51 -9.16 6.28 11.08
N LEU A 52 -8.06 5.73 11.61
CA LEU A 52 -7.51 6.13 12.92
C LEU A 52 -6.90 7.54 12.90
N LYS A 53 -6.31 7.96 11.78
CA LYS A 53 -5.73 9.30 11.60
C LYS A 53 -6.79 10.37 11.30
N GLY A 54 -8.05 9.99 11.12
CA GLY A 54 -9.15 10.91 10.76
C GLY A 54 -9.12 11.38 9.30
N ALA A 55 -8.15 10.92 8.50
CA ALA A 55 -8.05 11.19 7.08
C ALA A 55 -8.47 9.92 6.34
N ALA A 56 -9.69 9.89 5.81
CA ALA A 56 -10.27 8.67 5.25
C ALA A 56 -9.88 8.41 3.78
N GLU A 57 -8.95 9.15 3.20
CA GLU A 57 -8.75 9.17 1.75
C GLU A 57 -7.47 8.45 1.31
N PHE A 58 -7.65 7.44 0.46
CA PHE A 58 -6.58 6.81 -0.30
C PHE A 58 -6.58 7.37 -1.73
N VAL A 59 -5.51 8.11 -2.06
CA VAL A 59 -5.38 8.82 -3.34
C VAL A 59 -4.48 8.04 -4.29
N VAL A 60 -5.01 7.70 -5.46
CA VAL A 60 -4.30 7.04 -6.56
C VAL A 60 -4.13 7.99 -7.73
N GLU A 61 -2.90 8.34 -8.03
CA GLU A 61 -2.58 9.14 -9.22
C GLU A 61 -2.69 8.29 -10.49
N GLN A 62 -3.40 8.82 -11.48
CA GLN A 62 -3.50 8.21 -12.81
C GLN A 62 -2.45 8.82 -13.75
N GLN A 63 -1.92 8.02 -14.67
CA GLN A 63 -0.99 8.51 -15.70
C GLN A 63 -1.68 9.43 -16.71
N HIS A 64 -2.97 9.18 -16.96
CA HIS A 64 -3.80 9.95 -17.87
C HIS A 64 -5.16 10.17 -17.20
N GLY A 65 -5.43 11.39 -16.75
CA GLY A 65 -6.70 11.74 -16.11
C GLY A 65 -6.54 12.36 -14.73
N GLU A 66 -7.65 12.47 -14.03
CA GLU A 66 -7.71 12.96 -12.66
C GLU A 66 -7.31 11.87 -11.65
N SER A 67 -6.82 12.29 -10.49
CA SER A 67 -6.50 11.33 -9.43
C SER A 67 -7.79 10.69 -8.88
N LEU A 68 -7.74 9.39 -8.67
CA LEU A 68 -8.82 8.63 -8.05
C LEU A 68 -8.71 8.73 -6.54
N VAL A 69 -9.77 9.17 -5.87
CA VAL A 69 -9.83 9.28 -4.42
C VAL A 69 -10.83 8.27 -3.87
N TYR A 70 -10.35 7.43 -2.96
CA TYR A 70 -11.12 6.37 -2.34
C TYR A 70 -11.27 6.61 -0.84
N GLN A 71 -12.52 6.70 -0.40
CA GLN A 71 -12.88 6.72 1.03
C GLN A 71 -13.41 5.38 1.54
N ASP A 72 -13.73 4.48 0.61
CA ASP A 72 -14.34 3.18 0.87
C ASP A 72 -13.67 2.12 -0.02
N ILE A 73 -13.38 0.96 0.58
CA ILE A 73 -12.83 -0.18 -0.13
C ILE A 73 -13.79 -0.74 -1.18
N THR A 74 -15.10 -0.66 -0.98
CA THR A 74 -16.12 -1.12 -1.92
C THR A 74 -15.98 -0.42 -3.27
N LYS A 75 -15.78 0.91 -3.26
CA LYS A 75 -15.56 1.68 -4.50
C LYS A 75 -14.24 1.30 -5.16
N LEU A 76 -13.18 1.12 -4.38
CA LEU A 76 -11.87 0.71 -4.89
C LEU A 76 -11.93 -0.66 -5.58
N LYS A 77 -12.62 -1.63 -4.97
CA LYS A 77 -12.83 -2.98 -5.52
C LYS A 77 -13.63 -2.92 -6.81
N GLN A 78 -14.72 -2.17 -6.84
CA GLN A 78 -15.55 -1.99 -8.04
C GLN A 78 -14.76 -1.38 -9.19
N ASP A 79 -14.03 -0.28 -8.94
CA ASP A 79 -13.21 0.37 -9.97
C ASP A 79 -12.09 -0.55 -10.46
N HIS A 80 -11.56 -1.42 -9.60
CA HIS A 80 -10.56 -2.41 -9.99
C HIS A 80 -11.16 -3.51 -10.90
N GLU A 81 -12.32 -4.07 -10.54
CA GLU A 81 -13.06 -5.05 -11.34
C GLU A 81 -13.46 -4.51 -12.71
N GLN A 82 -13.80 -3.22 -12.76
CA GLN A 82 -14.20 -2.51 -13.98
C GLN A 82 -13.00 -2.01 -14.82
N ASP A 83 -11.76 -2.28 -14.38
CA ASP A 83 -10.52 -1.84 -15.05
C ASP A 83 -10.31 -0.31 -15.10
N ILE A 84 -11.07 0.44 -14.28
CA ILE A 84 -10.90 1.88 -14.07
C ILE A 84 -9.62 2.11 -13.24
N LEU A 85 -9.41 1.26 -12.25
CA LEU A 85 -8.25 1.28 -11.36
C LEU A 85 -7.29 0.13 -11.69
N ALA A 86 -6.31 0.41 -12.54
CA ALA A 86 -5.37 -0.61 -13.00
C ALA A 86 -4.26 -0.94 -11.96
N PRO A 87 -3.71 -2.17 -11.95
CA PRO A 87 -2.62 -2.57 -11.05
C PRO A 87 -1.41 -1.62 -11.05
N GLN A 88 -1.05 -1.09 -12.22
CA GLN A 88 0.06 -0.15 -12.39
C GLN A 88 -0.17 1.21 -11.74
N ALA A 89 -1.44 1.59 -11.49
CA ALA A 89 -1.80 2.82 -10.79
C ALA A 89 -1.85 2.61 -9.27
N ILE A 90 -2.43 1.49 -8.79
CA ILE A 90 -2.52 1.19 -7.35
C ILE A 90 -1.15 1.06 -6.70
N LYS A 91 -0.22 0.33 -7.34
CA LYS A 91 1.07 -0.01 -6.72
C LYS A 91 1.90 1.23 -6.33
N PRO A 92 2.10 2.24 -7.20
CA PRO A 92 2.77 3.48 -6.81
C PRO A 92 2.11 4.20 -5.63
N ALA A 93 0.78 4.31 -5.64
CA ALA A 93 0.04 4.94 -4.55
C ALA A 93 0.25 4.21 -3.23
N LEU A 94 0.14 2.88 -3.24
CA LEU A 94 0.39 2.05 -2.07
C LEU A 94 1.83 2.17 -1.56
N ILE A 95 2.83 2.17 -2.45
CA ILE A 95 4.25 2.34 -2.08
C ILE A 95 4.47 3.67 -1.36
N ARG A 96 3.88 4.76 -1.88
CA ARG A 96 3.97 6.08 -1.25
C ARG A 96 3.36 6.05 0.15
N THR A 97 2.11 5.60 0.27
CA THR A 97 1.39 5.58 1.55
C THR A 97 2.08 4.70 2.60
N VAL A 98 2.60 3.53 2.21
CA VAL A 98 3.36 2.67 3.13
C VAL A 98 4.66 3.34 3.57
N ASN A 99 5.36 4.05 2.68
CA ASN A 99 6.57 4.75 3.07
C ASN A 99 6.32 5.93 4.00
N GLU A 100 5.25 6.69 3.78
CA GLU A 100 4.81 7.74 4.70
C GLU A 100 4.43 7.17 6.07
N LEU A 101 3.82 5.98 6.09
CA LEU A 101 3.49 5.28 7.33
C LEU A 101 4.74 4.85 8.11
N LEU A 102 5.73 4.29 7.42
CA LEU A 102 6.94 3.74 8.04
C LEU A 102 7.99 4.80 8.38
N LYS A 103 7.95 5.96 7.71
CA LYS A 103 8.90 7.07 7.92
C LYS A 103 9.13 7.42 9.41
N PRO A 104 8.09 7.72 10.22
CA PRO A 104 8.33 8.08 11.63
C PRO A 104 8.98 6.95 12.44
N ILE A 105 8.67 5.68 12.13
CA ILE A 105 9.27 4.52 12.82
C ILE A 105 10.76 4.42 12.50
N ARG A 106 11.14 4.64 11.23
CA ARG A 106 12.55 4.64 10.81
C ARG A 106 13.31 5.79 11.45
N GLU A 107 12.74 7.00 11.47
CA GLU A 107 13.35 8.18 12.08
C GLU A 107 13.56 8.00 13.60
N GLU A 108 12.58 7.42 14.30
CA GLU A 108 12.68 7.10 15.73
C GLU A 108 13.75 6.04 16.01
N PHE A 109 13.84 5.00 15.17
CA PHE A 109 14.88 3.98 15.27
C PHE A 109 16.29 4.52 15.00
N GLU A 110 16.43 5.41 14.00
CA GLU A 110 17.71 6.03 13.67
C GLU A 110 18.22 6.97 14.76
N THR A 111 17.32 7.60 15.52
CA THR A 111 17.65 8.58 16.55
C THR A 111 17.84 7.98 17.95
N SER A 112 17.49 6.71 18.15
CA SER A 112 17.56 6.05 19.45
C SER A 112 18.69 5.00 19.50
N GLU A 113 19.80 5.35 20.16
CA GLU A 113 20.94 4.43 20.34
C GLU A 113 20.58 3.17 21.15
N GLU A 114 19.53 3.20 21.98
CA GLU A 114 19.06 2.04 22.75
C GLU A 114 18.37 0.98 21.88
N TRP A 115 17.81 1.39 20.74
CA TRP A 115 17.01 0.51 19.88
C TRP A 115 17.76 0.01 18.64
N GLN A 116 18.96 0.53 18.36
CA GLN A 116 19.87 0.05 17.30
C GLN A 116 20.63 -1.22 17.72
#